data_AF-A0A378ND97-F1
#
_entry.id   AF-A0A378ND97-F1
#
_cell.length_a   1.000
_cell.length_b   1.000
_cell.length_c   1.000
_cell.angle_alpha   90.00
_cell.angle_beta   90.00
_cell.angle_gamma   90.00
#
_symmetry.space_group_name_H-M   'P 1'
#
loop_
_entity.id
_entity.type
_entity.pdbx_description
1 polymer ?
#
loop_
_entity_poly.entity_id
_entity_poly.type
_entity_poly.pdbx_seq_one_letter_code
_entity_poly.pdbx_strand_id
1 'polypeptide(L)'
;MIHNKISLDISSEQLADIRQQMLKFAQLQLQDIALAEDMVQEAFVNAIKNIDNFQRKAALKTWIFAILKNKIIDYLRKKDRIVLESDLADDDEENHFFDNYGHWKEEYYPSSW
;
A
#
# COMPACT_ATOMS: atom_id res chain seq x y z
N MET A 1 17.95 8.09 -27.75
CA MET A 1 17.28 8.52 -26.51
C MET A 1 16.25 7.48 -26.13
N ILE A 2 16.55 6.77 -25.05
CA ILE A 2 15.93 5.50 -24.66
C ILE A 2 14.68 5.81 -23.82
N HIS A 3 13.53 6.00 -24.47
CA HIS A 3 12.27 6.16 -23.77
C HIS A 3 11.79 4.77 -23.29
N ASN A 4 12.32 4.40 -22.13
CA ASN A 4 11.68 3.68 -21.03
C ASN A 4 10.49 2.76 -21.37
N LYS A 5 10.79 1.50 -21.74
CA LYS A 5 9.81 0.47 -22.11
C LYS A 5 8.99 -0.13 -20.96
N ILE A 6 9.31 0.17 -19.69
CA ILE A 6 8.64 -0.47 -18.53
C ILE A 6 7.26 0.12 -18.25
N SER A 7 7.05 1.40 -18.57
CA SER A 7 5.78 2.10 -18.33
C SER A 7 4.61 1.64 -19.24
N LEU A 8 4.84 0.70 -20.17
CA LEU A 8 3.90 0.30 -21.22
C LEU A 8 3.17 -1.03 -20.98
N ASP A 9 3.49 -1.78 -19.92
CA ASP A 9 2.93 -3.13 -19.68
C ASP A 9 1.80 -3.20 -18.63
N ILE A 10 1.50 -2.11 -17.92
CA ILE A 10 0.46 -2.09 -16.88
C ILE A 10 -0.74 -1.31 -17.39
N SER A 11 -1.92 -1.95 -17.44
CA SER A 11 -3.11 -1.26 -17.90
C SER A 11 -3.59 -0.24 -16.87
N SER A 12 -4.20 0.85 -17.35
CA SER A 12 -4.85 1.86 -16.49
C SER A 12 -5.93 1.23 -15.60
N GLU A 13 -6.59 0.18 -16.08
CA GLU A 13 -7.60 -0.59 -15.36
C GLU A 13 -6.99 -1.36 -14.17
N GLN A 14 -5.86 -2.05 -14.38
CA GLN A 14 -5.14 -2.72 -13.29
C GLN A 14 -4.67 -1.72 -12.22
N LEU A 15 -4.20 -0.55 -12.64
CA LEU A 15 -3.81 0.53 -11.72
C LEU A 15 -5.00 1.06 -10.91
N ALA A 16 -6.17 1.22 -11.54
CA ALA A 16 -7.39 1.66 -10.88
C ALA A 16 -7.86 0.62 -9.84
N ASP A 17 -7.84 -0.66 -10.20
CA ASP A 17 -8.19 -1.77 -9.30
C ASP A 17 -7.26 -1.84 -8.08
N ILE A 18 -5.95 -1.75 -8.30
CA ILE A 18 -4.96 -1.69 -7.21
C ILE A 18 -5.24 -0.49 -6.29
N ARG A 19 -5.52 0.70 -6.84
CA ARG A 19 -5.85 1.88 -6.03
C ARG A 19 -7.13 1.69 -5.21
N GLN A 20 -8.17 1.09 -5.78
CA GLN A 20 -9.42 0.82 -5.05
C GLN A 20 -9.18 -0.12 -3.85
N GLN A 21 -8.33 -1.13 -4.03
CA GLN A 21 -8.02 -2.05 -2.95
C GLN A 21 -7.11 -1.43 -1.89
N MET A 22 -6.18 -0.58 -2.30
CA MET A 22 -5.38 0.23 -1.38
C MET A 22 -6.29 1.10 -0.49
N LEU A 23 -7.35 1.70 -1.05
CA LEU A 23 -8.33 2.47 -0.28
C LEU A 23 -9.07 1.61 0.75
N LYS A 24 -9.59 0.44 0.34
CA LYS A 24 -10.27 -0.48 1.27
C LYS A 24 -9.34 -0.91 2.41
N PHE A 25 -8.09 -1.24 2.08
CA PHE A 25 -7.07 -1.58 3.07
C PHE A 25 -6.81 -0.40 4.03
N ALA A 26 -6.52 0.79 3.51
CA ALA A 26 -6.22 1.96 4.35
C ALA A 26 -7.39 2.36 5.24
N GLN A 27 -8.63 2.25 4.76
CA GLN A 27 -9.84 2.51 5.55
C GLN A 27 -9.98 1.55 6.74
N LEU A 28 -9.66 0.26 6.56
CA LEU A 28 -9.66 -0.72 7.64
C LEU A 28 -8.60 -0.43 8.70
N GLN A 29 -7.44 0.12 8.30
CA GLN A 29 -6.32 0.40 9.21
C GLN A 29 -6.49 1.74 9.95
N LEU A 30 -7.02 2.77 9.29
CA LEU A 30 -7.01 4.14 9.80
C LEU A 30 -8.34 4.59 10.40
N GLN A 31 -9.45 3.92 10.05
CA GLN A 31 -10.82 4.29 10.43
C GLN A 31 -11.21 5.75 10.12
N ASP A 32 -10.45 6.41 9.24
CA ASP A 32 -10.65 7.77 8.77
C ASP A 32 -10.57 7.77 7.23
N ILE A 33 -11.66 8.16 6.59
CA ILE A 33 -11.81 8.09 5.14
C ILE A 33 -10.88 9.10 4.44
N ALA A 34 -10.82 10.34 4.95
CA ALA A 34 -10.02 11.39 4.33
C ALA A 34 -8.52 11.07 4.46
N LEU A 35 -8.10 10.65 5.65
CA LEU A 35 -6.72 10.24 5.88
C LEU A 35 -6.34 9.01 5.04
N ALA A 36 -7.24 8.02 4.91
CA ALA A 36 -7.00 6.86 4.07
C ALA A 36 -6.83 7.26 2.59
N GLU A 37 -7.65 8.18 2.09
CA GLU A 37 -7.51 8.70 0.73
C GLU A 37 -6.16 9.40 0.51
N ASP A 38 -5.74 10.24 1.44
CA ASP A 38 -4.46 10.96 1.37
C ASP A 38 -3.26 9.99 1.37
N MET A 39 -3.26 9.03 2.30
CA MET A 39 -2.19 8.03 2.39
C MET A 39 -2.08 7.19 1.12
N VAL A 40 -3.23 6.78 0.55
CA VAL A 40 -3.27 6.01 -0.70
C VAL A 40 -2.80 6.84 -1.88
N GLN A 41 -3.27 8.09 -2.02
CA GLN A 41 -2.85 8.96 -3.11
C GLN A 41 -1.33 9.15 -3.13
N GLU A 42 -0.74 9.51 -2.00
CA GLU A 42 0.69 9.70 -1.89
C GLU A 42 1.48 8.41 -2.18
N ALA A 43 1.09 7.28 -1.58
CA ALA A 43 1.75 6.00 -1.79
C ALA A 43 1.68 5.56 -3.26
N PHE A 44 0.50 5.71 -3.88
CA PHE A 44 0.27 5.32 -5.26
C PHE A 44 1.05 6.18 -6.26
N VAL A 45 1.06 7.50 -6.06
CA VAL A 45 1.86 8.43 -6.89
C VAL A 45 3.36 8.12 -6.74
N ASN A 46 3.83 7.86 -5.52
CA ASN A 46 5.23 7.49 -5.29
C ASN A 46 5.58 6.15 -5.94
N ALA A 47 4.67 5.18 -5.90
CA ALA A 47 4.86 3.88 -6.54
C ALA A 47 4.97 4.02 -8.07
N ILE A 48 4.07 4.77 -8.71
CA ILE A 48 4.12 5.01 -10.16
C ILE A 48 5.40 5.74 -10.55
N LYS A 49 5.81 6.77 -9.81
CA LYS A 49 7.05 7.50 -10.07
C LYS A 49 8.31 6.63 -9.97
N ASN A 50 8.28 5.60 -9.13
CA ASN A 50 9.42 4.71 -8.89
C ASN A 50 9.25 3.35 -9.56
N ILE A 51 8.28 3.19 -10.45
CA ILE A 51 7.93 1.88 -11.01
C ILE A 51 9.06 1.29 -11.86
N ASP A 52 9.92 2.14 -12.42
CA ASP A 52 11.12 1.72 -13.16
C ASP A 52 12.17 1.04 -12.27
N ASN A 53 12.15 1.33 -10.96
CA ASN A 53 13.03 0.71 -9.98
C ASN A 53 12.47 -0.63 -9.45
N PHE A 54 11.28 -1.05 -9.90
CA PHE A 54 10.68 -2.29 -9.48
C PHE A 54 11.43 -3.49 -10.09
N GLN A 55 12.25 -4.15 -9.28
CA GLN A 55 13.13 -5.25 -9.71
C GLN A 55 12.41 -6.59 -9.97
N ARG A 56 11.06 -6.61 -10.00
CA ARG A 56 10.22 -7.82 -10.19
C ARG A 56 10.55 -9.00 -9.26
N LYS A 57 11.10 -8.71 -8.08
CA LYS A 57 11.39 -9.71 -7.03
C LYS A 57 10.16 -10.15 -6.23
N ALA A 58 9.07 -9.42 -6.36
CA ALA A 58 7.75 -9.71 -5.80
C ALA A 58 6.70 -9.41 -6.88
N ALA A 59 5.42 -9.69 -6.63
CA ALA A 59 4.36 -9.19 -7.49
C ALA A 59 4.23 -7.67 -7.36
N LEU A 60 3.88 -6.98 -8.46
CA LEU A 60 3.76 -5.51 -8.50
C LEU A 60 2.85 -4.99 -7.39
N LYS A 61 1.70 -5.64 -7.24
CA LYS A 61 0.70 -5.35 -6.23
C LYS A 61 1.28 -5.42 -4.82
N THR A 62 2.00 -6.48 -4.49
CA THR A 62 2.67 -6.66 -3.19
C THR A 62 3.65 -5.52 -2.91
N TRP A 63 4.42 -5.11 -3.93
CA TRP A 63 5.35 -3.99 -3.80
C TRP A 63 4.65 -2.64 -3.55
N ILE A 64 3.56 -2.35 -4.27
CA ILE A 64 2.76 -1.14 -4.07
C ILE A 64 2.13 -1.12 -2.66
N PHE A 65 1.60 -2.26 -2.22
CA PHE A 65 1.02 -2.36 -0.88
C PHE A 65 2.06 -2.27 0.23
N ALA A 66 3.29 -2.76 0.02
CA ALA A 66 4.37 -2.56 0.97
C ALA A 66 4.69 -1.08 1.17
N ILE A 67 4.66 -0.26 0.10
CA ILE A 67 4.83 1.20 0.19
C ILE A 67 3.71 1.81 1.04
N LEU A 68 2.45 1.44 0.79
CA LEU A 68 1.30 1.92 1.56
C LEU A 68 1.36 1.49 3.03
N LYS A 69 1.63 0.22 3.30
CA LYS A 69 1.75 -0.33 4.66
C LYS A 69 2.82 0.42 5.44
N ASN A 70 4.01 0.61 4.86
CA ASN A 70 5.08 1.36 5.52
C ASN A 70 4.65 2.79 5.84
N LYS A 71 3.94 3.45 4.91
CA LYS A 71 3.44 4.80 5.13
C LYS A 71 2.40 4.88 6.25
N ILE A 72 1.47 3.93 6.30
CA ILE A 72 0.46 3.83 7.37
C ILE A 72 1.14 3.56 8.71
N ILE A 73 2.07 2.60 8.77
CA ILE A 73 2.85 2.31 9.98
C ILE A 73 3.63 3.54 10.44
N ASP A 74 4.31 4.24 9.53
CA ASP A 74 5.04 5.46 9.87
C ASP A 74 4.10 6.57 10.39
N TYR A 75 2.90 6.67 9.82
CA TYR A 75 1.88 7.60 10.30
C TYR A 75 1.39 7.21 11.69
N LEU A 76 1.02 5.95 11.90
CA LEU A 76 0.55 5.42 13.19
C LEU A 76 1.64 5.56 14.24
N ARG A 77 2.88 5.14 13.98
CA ARG A 77 4.03 5.36 14.89
C ARG A 77 4.27 6.82 15.22
N LYS A 78 4.02 7.75 14.30
CA LYS A 78 4.13 9.20 14.59
C LYS A 78 2.96 9.70 15.42
N LYS A 79 1.74 9.28 15.10
CA LYS A 79 0.52 9.59 15.85
C LYS A 79 0.65 9.04 17.26
N ASP A 80 1.01 7.77 17.38
CA ASP A 80 1.34 7.11 18.62
C ASP A 80 2.48 7.85 19.28
N ARG A 81 3.60 8.19 18.65
CA ARG A 81 4.66 8.98 19.35
C ARG A 81 4.15 10.30 19.92
N ILE A 82 3.26 11.01 19.22
CA ILE A 82 2.62 12.23 19.73
C ILE A 82 1.71 11.91 20.93
N VAL A 83 1.06 10.74 20.92
CA VAL A 83 0.24 10.21 22.03
C VAL A 83 1.10 9.57 23.14
N LEU A 84 2.26 9.01 22.83
CA LEU A 84 3.20 8.25 23.68
C LEU A 84 4.16 9.18 24.42
N GLU A 85 4.45 10.35 23.84
CA GLU A 85 4.95 11.50 24.60
C GLU A 85 3.94 11.90 25.69
N SER A 86 2.68 11.42 25.60
CA SER A 86 1.73 11.39 26.71
C SER A 86 1.55 10.03 27.42
N ASP A 87 1.74 8.85 26.80
CA ASP A 87 1.73 7.52 27.46
C ASP A 87 2.21 6.35 26.54
N LEU A 88 3.31 5.65 26.89
CA LEU A 88 4.09 4.64 26.12
C LEU A 88 3.44 3.22 25.89
N ALA A 89 3.46 2.64 24.68
CA ALA A 89 3.72 1.23 24.27
C ALA A 89 3.67 0.98 22.73
N ASP A 90 4.55 0.10 22.24
CA ASP A 90 4.70 -0.46 20.88
C ASP A 90 3.55 -1.40 20.46
N ASP A 91 3.32 -1.58 19.15
CA ASP A 91 2.79 -2.86 18.63
C ASP A 91 3.33 -3.22 17.23
N ASP A 92 3.60 -4.51 17.06
CA ASP A 92 4.29 -5.13 15.92
C ASP A 92 3.24 -5.83 15.04
N GLU A 93 2.64 -5.11 14.08
CA GLU A 93 1.48 -5.62 13.31
C GLU A 93 1.86 -6.51 12.09
N GLU A 94 1.56 -7.80 12.24
CA GLU A 94 1.57 -8.82 11.19
C GLU A 94 0.75 -8.41 9.94
N ASN A 95 1.21 -8.85 8.76
CA ASN A 95 0.58 -8.55 7.48
C ASN A 95 -0.75 -9.32 7.32
N HIS A 96 -1.87 -8.69 7.66
CA HIS A 96 -3.18 -9.35 7.67
C HIS A 96 -3.72 -9.75 6.28
N PHE A 97 -3.29 -9.06 5.22
CA PHE A 97 -3.90 -9.16 3.87
C PHE A 97 -3.14 -10.08 2.92
N PHE A 98 -1.84 -10.26 3.18
CA PHE A 98 -0.97 -11.08 2.35
C PHE A 98 -0.61 -12.36 3.08
N ASP A 99 -0.54 -13.47 2.35
CA ASP A 99 0.10 -14.68 2.83
C ASP A 99 1.63 -14.50 2.87
N ASN A 100 2.33 -15.52 3.38
CA ASN A 100 3.80 -15.53 3.45
C ASN A 100 4.49 -15.53 2.08
N TYR A 101 3.72 -15.72 0.99
CA TYR A 101 4.19 -15.74 -0.39
C TYR A 101 3.88 -14.40 -1.11
N GLY A 102 3.22 -13.46 -0.44
CA GLY A 102 2.85 -12.15 -0.99
C GLY A 102 1.58 -12.17 -1.84
N HIS A 103 0.82 -13.27 -1.82
CA HIS A 103 -0.51 -13.36 -2.43
C HIS A 103 -1.58 -12.87 -1.47
N TRP A 104 -2.74 -12.50 -2.02
CA TRP A 104 -3.90 -12.18 -1.20
C TRP A 104 -4.35 -13.43 -0.46
N LYS A 105 -4.62 -13.31 0.84
CA LYS A 105 -5.38 -14.36 1.51
C LYS A 105 -6.75 -14.47 0.86
N GLU A 106 -7.25 -15.69 0.74
CA GLU A 106 -8.49 -16.04 0.04
C GLU A 106 -9.68 -15.14 0.44
N GLU A 107 -9.73 -14.80 1.72
CA GLU A 107 -10.75 -13.94 2.36
C GLU A 107 -10.76 -12.48 1.86
N TYR A 108 -9.63 -11.98 1.37
CA TYR A 108 -9.46 -10.58 0.95
C TYR A 108 -9.27 -10.45 -0.56
N TYR A 109 -9.52 -11.51 -1.34
CA TYR A 109 -9.46 -11.41 -2.79
C TYR A 109 -10.40 -10.30 -3.28
N PRO A 110 -9.87 -9.31 -4.02
CA PRO A 110 -10.71 -8.37 -4.73
C PRO A 110 -11.51 -9.17 -5.75
N SER A 111 -12.83 -9.17 -5.58
CA SER A 111 -13.74 -9.97 -6.39
C SER A 111 -13.46 -9.76 -7.87
N SER A 112 -13.16 -10.85 -8.56
CA SER A 112 -13.06 -10.89 -10.02
C SER A 112 -14.40 -10.49 -10.63
N TRP A 113 -14.39 -9.47 -11.48
CA TRP A 113 -15.43 -9.26 -12.48
C TRP A 113 -14.78 -9.24 -13.86
#